data_AF-A0A0H5PX79-F1
#
_entry.id   AF-A0A0H5PX79-F1
#
_cell.length_a   1.000
_cell.length_b   1.000
_cell.length_c   1.000
_cell.angle_alpha   90.00
_cell.angle_beta   90.00
_cell.angle_gamma   90.00
#
_symmetry.space_group_name_H-M   'P 1'
#
loop_
_entity.id
_entity.type
_entity.pdbx_description
1 polymer ?
#
loop_
_entity_poly.entity_id
_entity_poly.type
_entity_poly.pdbx_seq_one_letter_code
_entity_poly.pdbx_strand_id
1 'polypeptide(L)'
;MALTLNQAAKICSRSKSTLLDAIRSGRMSAPKDDRGRYVIDPAELHRAFPFQSQNQSLDQSSEPQPTSAENQPEPADLASKREIELLREMLGKAEANADHWRALAERQQALLEDKRPKEPRSLLQRLFGR
;
A
#
# COMPACT_ATOMS: atom_id res chain seq x y z
N MET A 1 1.32 11.57 -21.99
CA MET A 1 1.22 10.09 -21.96
C MET A 1 -0.26 9.74 -21.90
N ALA A 2 -0.79 8.95 -22.83
CA ALA A 2 -2.22 8.70 -22.97
C ALA A 2 -2.65 7.42 -22.23
N LEU A 3 -3.72 7.48 -21.43
CA LEU A 3 -4.29 6.33 -20.72
C LEU A 3 -5.53 5.80 -21.43
N THR A 4 -5.65 4.48 -21.48
CA THR A 4 -6.92 3.85 -21.85
C THR A 4 -7.92 3.93 -20.70
N LEU A 5 -9.22 3.84 -21.01
CA LEU A 5 -10.29 3.80 -19.99
C LEU A 5 -10.03 2.77 -18.87
N ASN A 6 -9.50 1.60 -19.22
CA ASN A 6 -9.17 0.56 -18.25
C ASN A 6 -8.01 0.95 -17.33
N GLN A 7 -6.99 1.61 -17.87
CA GLN A 7 -5.85 2.07 -17.08
C GLN A 7 -6.28 3.21 -16.15
N ALA A 8 -7.07 4.16 -16.66
CA ALA A 8 -7.62 5.25 -15.87
C ALA A 8 -8.49 4.75 -14.70
N ALA A 9 -9.35 3.76 -14.94
CA ALA A 9 -10.17 3.14 -13.89
C ALA A 9 -9.33 2.49 -12.78
N LYS A 10 -8.23 1.81 -13.14
CA LYS A 10 -7.30 1.20 -12.18
C LYS A 10 -6.55 2.25 -11.36
N ILE A 11 -6.11 3.32 -12.01
CA ILE A 11 -5.36 4.41 -11.36
C ILE A 11 -6.26 5.09 -10.33
N CYS A 12 -7.48 5.51 -10.70
CA CYS A 12 -8.39 6.21 -9.78
C CYS A 12 -9.18 5.30 -8.83
N SER A 13 -9.02 3.97 -8.90
CA SER A 13 -9.83 3.01 -8.16
C SER A 13 -11.34 3.24 -8.31
N ARG A 14 -11.79 3.62 -9.52
CA ARG A 14 -13.20 3.86 -9.87
C ARG A 14 -13.67 2.90 -10.94
N SER A 15 -14.97 2.65 -10.97
CA SER A 15 -15.57 1.80 -12.00
C SER A 15 -15.51 2.45 -13.39
N LYS A 16 -15.47 1.63 -14.45
CA LYS A 16 -15.45 2.13 -15.83
C LYS A 16 -16.72 2.92 -16.19
N SER A 17 -17.88 2.55 -15.62
CA SER A 17 -19.13 3.28 -15.84
C SER A 17 -19.04 4.68 -15.26
N THR A 18 -18.48 4.84 -14.06
CA THR A 18 -18.24 6.17 -13.46
C THR A 18 -17.37 7.06 -14.34
N LEU A 19 -16.31 6.51 -14.94
CA LEU A 19 -15.48 7.28 -15.88
C LEU A 19 -16.22 7.61 -17.18
N LEU A 20 -17.02 6.68 -17.71
CA LEU A 20 -17.84 6.92 -18.90
C LEU A 20 -18.90 7.99 -18.67
N ASP A 21 -19.54 7.99 -17.50
CA ASP A 21 -20.53 9.00 -17.12
C ASP A 21 -19.89 10.37 -16.96
N ALA A 22 -18.66 10.45 -16.42
CA ALA A 22 -17.90 11.69 -16.37
C ALA A 22 -17.52 12.23 -17.76
N ILE A 23 -17.22 11.34 -18.71
CA ILE A 23 -16.97 11.73 -20.12
C ILE A 23 -18.27 12.20 -20.78
N ARG A 24 -19.37 11.46 -20.59
CA ARG A 24 -20.68 11.78 -21.18
C ARG A 24 -21.30 13.06 -20.62
N SER A 25 -21.10 13.33 -19.33
CA SER A 25 -21.56 14.55 -18.67
C SER A 25 -20.67 15.77 -18.94
N GLY A 26 -19.55 15.60 -19.66
CA GLY A 26 -18.62 16.68 -19.99
C GLY A 26 -17.69 17.09 -18.83
N ARG A 27 -17.70 16.36 -17.71
CA ARG A 27 -16.80 16.62 -16.56
C ARG A 27 -15.33 16.30 -16.87
N MET A 28 -15.08 15.38 -17.80
CA MET A 28 -13.74 14.96 -18.23
C MET A 28 -13.67 14.85 -19.75
N SER A 29 -12.61 15.40 -20.36
CA SER A 29 -12.35 15.24 -21.79
C SER A 29 -11.62 13.92 -22.05
N ALA A 30 -12.12 13.15 -23.02
CA ALA A 30 -11.49 11.91 -23.46
C ALA A 30 -11.71 11.76 -24.97
N PRO A 31 -10.81 12.28 -25.82
CA PRO A 31 -10.89 12.06 -27.26
C PRO A 31 -10.87 10.55 -27.58
N LYS A 32 -11.51 10.19 -28.70
CA LYS A 32 -11.42 8.84 -29.23
C LYS A 32 -10.26 8.76 -30.22
N ASP A 33 -9.44 7.74 -30.08
CA ASP A 33 -8.41 7.33 -31.05
C ASP A 33 -9.05 6.88 -32.37
N ASP A 34 -8.23 6.70 -33.42
CA ASP A 34 -8.65 6.22 -34.75
C ASP A 34 -9.36 4.86 -34.69
N ARG A 35 -9.11 4.09 -33.61
CA ARG A 35 -9.74 2.80 -33.32
C ARG A 35 -11.01 2.90 -32.46
N GLY A 36 -11.53 4.11 -32.24
CA GLY A 36 -12.75 4.37 -31.45
C GLY A 36 -12.59 4.18 -29.93
N ARG A 37 -11.36 4.05 -29.43
CA ARG A 37 -11.06 3.86 -28.00
C ARG A 37 -10.83 5.20 -27.32
N TYR A 38 -11.31 5.33 -26.08
CA TYR A 38 -11.07 6.53 -25.28
C TYR A 38 -9.58 6.68 -24.90
N VAL A 39 -9.06 7.86 -25.20
CA VAL A 39 -7.73 8.33 -24.83
C VAL A 39 -7.93 9.37 -23.73
N ILE A 40 -7.53 9.02 -22.51
CA ILE A 40 -7.70 9.85 -21.32
C ILE A 40 -6.34 10.42 -20.95
N ASP A 41 -6.28 11.74 -20.80
CA ASP A 41 -5.10 12.39 -20.25
C ASP A 41 -5.06 12.17 -18.72
N PRO A 42 -3.94 11.73 -18.13
CA PRO A 42 -3.75 11.74 -16.67
C PRO A 42 -4.15 13.04 -15.99
N ALA A 43 -3.93 14.21 -16.63
CA ALA A 43 -4.30 15.51 -16.06
C ALA A 43 -5.83 15.68 -15.98
N GLU A 44 -6.55 15.30 -17.04
CA GLU A 44 -8.01 15.29 -17.09
C GLU A 44 -8.60 14.34 -16.04
N LEU A 45 -7.98 13.17 -15.90
CA LEU A 45 -8.37 12.16 -14.93
C LEU A 45 -8.23 12.65 -13.50
N HIS A 46 -7.09 13.25 -13.15
CA HIS A 46 -6.83 13.78 -11.82
C HIS A 46 -7.71 14.99 -11.49
N ARG A 47 -8.01 15.85 -12.47
CA ARG A 47 -8.95 16.96 -12.28
C ARG A 47 -10.37 16.47 -11.97
N ALA A 48 -10.85 15.48 -12.72
CA ALA A 48 -12.20 14.95 -12.55
C ALA A 48 -12.35 14.09 -11.28
N PHE A 49 -11.30 13.33 -10.97
CA PHE A 49 -11.23 12.40 -9.84
C PHE A 49 -9.91 12.61 -9.08
N PRO A 50 -9.83 13.62 -8.21
CA PRO A 50 -8.68 13.76 -7.33
C PRO A 50 -8.54 12.48 -6.50
N PHE A 51 -7.31 12.01 -6.30
CA PHE A 51 -7.06 10.89 -5.40
C PHE A 51 -7.53 11.32 -4.01
N GLN A 52 -8.69 10.79 -3.59
CA GLN A 52 -9.20 11.05 -2.26
C GLN A 52 -8.30 10.32 -1.27
N SER A 53 -7.30 11.04 -0.74
CA SER A 53 -6.92 10.85 0.66
C SER A 53 -8.24 10.88 1.44
N GLN A 54 -8.54 9.86 2.23
CA GLN A 54 -9.84 9.63 2.89
C GLN A 54 -10.27 10.75 3.89
N ASN A 55 -9.72 11.96 3.81
CA ASN A 55 -9.93 13.06 4.75
C ASN A 55 -10.32 14.39 4.09
N GLN A 56 -11.05 14.40 2.97
CA GLN A 56 -11.74 15.62 2.55
C GLN A 56 -13.19 15.34 2.23
N SER A 57 -13.98 15.64 3.26
CA SER A 57 -15.42 15.83 3.24
C SER A 57 -15.85 16.70 2.05
N LEU A 58 -16.98 16.31 1.50
CA LEU A 58 -17.80 17.03 0.54
C LEU A 58 -17.92 18.51 0.88
N ASP A 59 -17.24 19.39 0.16
CA ASP A 59 -17.84 20.62 -0.39
C ASP A 59 -16.86 21.34 -1.34
N GLN A 60 -17.41 22.25 -2.14
CA GLN A 60 -16.73 23.17 -3.07
C GLN A 60 -16.53 22.65 -4.51
N SER A 61 -17.63 22.75 -5.25
CA SER A 61 -17.54 23.34 -6.59
C SER A 61 -17.33 24.85 -6.43
N SER A 62 -16.33 25.44 -7.11
CA SER A 62 -16.38 26.75 -7.80
C SER A 62 -14.98 27.20 -8.26
N GLU A 63 -14.82 27.23 -9.59
CA GLU A 63 -13.92 28.05 -10.44
C GLU A 63 -12.38 28.09 -10.30
N PRO A 64 -11.65 28.28 -11.44
CA PRO A 64 -10.20 28.35 -11.48
C PRO A 64 -9.67 29.79 -11.37
N GLN A 65 -8.67 30.01 -10.52
CA GLN A 65 -7.78 31.18 -10.63
C GLN A 65 -6.43 30.78 -11.21
N PRO A 66 -5.93 31.47 -12.25
CA PRO A 66 -4.52 31.46 -12.62
C PRO A 66 -3.82 32.67 -12.00
N THR A 67 -2.70 32.49 -11.30
CA THR A 67 -1.40 33.15 -11.58
C THR A 67 -0.40 33.02 -10.41
N SER A 68 0.85 32.80 -10.84
CA SER A 68 2.13 33.14 -10.20
C SER A 68 2.62 32.35 -8.99
N ALA A 69 3.69 31.60 -9.27
CA ALA A 69 4.65 31.05 -8.34
C ALA A 69 5.37 32.14 -7.55
N GLU A 70 5.57 31.95 -6.24
CA GLU A 70 6.86 32.18 -5.58
C GLU A 70 6.87 31.57 -4.16
N ASN A 71 7.78 30.60 -3.96
CA ASN A 71 8.36 30.11 -2.70
C ASN A 71 7.65 30.43 -1.37
N GLN A 72 6.83 29.48 -0.89
CA GLN A 72 6.71 29.23 0.54
C GLN A 72 7.18 27.79 0.83
N PRO A 73 8.02 27.54 1.85
CA PRO A 73 8.29 26.17 2.28
C PRO A 73 6.99 25.59 2.85
N GLU A 74 6.39 24.73 2.05
CA GLU A 74 5.08 24.13 2.22
C GLU A 74 4.88 23.49 3.61
N PRO A 75 3.74 23.71 4.30
CA PRO A 75 3.39 22.95 5.51
C PRO A 75 3.25 21.44 5.25
N ALA A 76 3.09 21.03 3.98
CA ALA A 76 3.05 19.65 3.54
C ALA A 76 4.37 18.90 3.78
N ASP A 77 5.52 19.57 3.70
CA ASP A 77 6.82 18.93 3.91
C ASP A 77 7.06 18.56 5.37
N LEU A 78 6.57 19.39 6.31
CA LEU A 78 6.67 19.12 7.74
C LEU A 78 5.74 17.99 8.17
N ALA A 79 4.51 17.96 7.65
CA ALA A 79 3.58 16.87 7.88
C ALA A 79 4.12 15.54 7.34
N SER A 80 4.67 15.55 6.12
CA SER A 80 5.27 14.36 5.49
C SER A 80 6.49 13.86 6.26
N LYS A 81 7.37 14.75 6.72
CA LYS A 81 8.53 14.38 7.55
C LYS A 81 8.10 13.74 8.87
N ARG A 82 7.06 14.27 9.52
CA ARG A 82 6.50 13.72 10.76
C ARG A 82 5.89 12.33 10.55
N GLU A 83 5.21 12.12 9.43
CA GLU A 83 4.67 10.80 9.08
C GLU A 83 5.79 9.78 8.87
N ILE A 84 6.85 10.15 8.14
CA ILE A 84 8.03 9.28 7.94
C ILE A 84 8.68 8.91 9.28
N GLU A 85 8.80 9.87 10.19
CA GLU A 85 9.37 9.62 11.52
C GLU A 85 8.51 8.64 12.33
N LEU A 86 7.19 8.83 12.34
CA LEU A 86 6.27 7.94 13.03
C LEU A 86 6.26 6.53 12.42
N LEU A 87 6.31 6.41 11.10
CA LEU A 87 6.41 5.11 10.41
C LEU A 87 7.71 4.39 10.76
N ARG A 88 8.84 5.11 10.84
CA ARG A 88 10.12 4.54 11.28
C ARG A 88 10.07 4.06 12.74
N GLU A 89 9.43 4.83 13.62
CA GLU A 89 9.26 4.43 15.02
C GLU A 89 8.40 3.17 15.14
N MET A 90 7.30 3.10 14.39
CA MET A 90 6.44 1.92 14.34
C MET A 90 7.19 0.69 13.79
N LEU A 91 8.01 0.88 12.76
CA LEU A 91 8.85 -0.20 12.21
C LEU A 91 9.83 -0.72 13.27
N GLY A 92 10.53 0.17 13.98
CA GLY A 92 11.44 -0.23 15.06
C GLY A 92 10.73 -1.00 16.17
N LYS A 93 9.50 -0.61 16.55
CA LYS A 93 8.69 -1.37 17.53
C LYS A 93 8.30 -2.75 17.01
N ALA A 94 7.93 -2.85 15.72
CA ALA A 94 7.56 -4.11 15.11
C ALA A 94 8.74 -5.07 15.01
N GLU A 95 9.92 -4.57 14.61
CA GLU A 95 11.17 -5.34 14.56
C GLU A 95 11.56 -5.84 15.95
N ALA A 96 11.56 -4.96 16.97
CA ALA A 96 11.86 -5.34 18.35
C ALA A 96 10.89 -6.42 18.88
N ASN A 97 9.60 -6.32 18.54
CA ASN A 97 8.62 -7.33 18.90
C ASN A 97 8.89 -8.67 18.19
N ALA A 98 9.21 -8.64 16.89
CA ALA A 98 9.55 -9.84 16.14
C ALA A 98 10.79 -10.54 16.71
N ASP A 99 11.82 -9.78 17.08
CA ASP A 99 13.03 -10.30 17.71
C ASP A 99 12.73 -10.89 19.09
N HIS A 100 11.89 -10.23 19.89
CA HIS A 100 11.44 -10.74 21.17
C HIS A 100 10.73 -12.10 21.03
N TRP A 101 9.78 -12.22 20.10
CA TRP A 101 9.07 -13.48 19.86
C TRP A 101 9.98 -14.57 19.31
N ARG A 102 10.96 -14.22 18.46
CA ARG A 102 11.95 -15.18 17.95
C ARG A 102 12.80 -15.73 19.10
N ALA A 103 13.32 -14.86 19.97
CA ALA A 103 14.12 -15.29 21.12
C ALA A 103 13.31 -16.16 22.09
N LEU A 104 12.02 -15.82 22.32
CA LEU A 104 11.14 -16.64 23.14
C LEU A 104 10.90 -18.02 22.52
N ALA A 105 10.65 -18.09 21.21
CA ALA A 105 10.44 -19.33 20.49
C ALA A 105 11.69 -20.22 20.52
N GLU A 106 12.88 -19.66 20.27
CA GLU A 106 14.15 -20.37 20.37
C GLU A 106 14.38 -20.94 21.78
N ARG A 107 14.09 -20.15 22.82
CA ARG A 107 14.19 -20.60 24.21
C ARG A 107 13.23 -21.74 24.52
N GLN A 108 11.99 -21.66 24.04
CA GLN A 108 11.00 -22.73 24.22
C GLN A 108 11.43 -24.01 23.49
N GLN A 109 11.95 -23.88 22.26
CA GLN A 109 12.43 -25.01 21.48
C GLN A 109 13.65 -25.67 22.15
N ALA A 110 14.57 -24.90 22.72
CA ALA A 110 15.71 -25.43 23.47
C ALA A 110 15.30 -26.22 24.73
N LEU A 111 14.15 -25.91 25.33
CA LEU A 111 13.59 -26.67 26.47
C LEU A 111 12.89 -27.96 26.01
N LEU A 112 12.33 -27.97 24.81
CA LEU A 112 11.64 -29.12 24.21
C LEU A 112 12.60 -30.09 23.51
N GLU A 113 13.77 -29.63 23.07
CA GLU A 113 14.84 -30.51 22.62
C GLU A 113 15.31 -31.38 23.80
N ASP A 114 14.79 -32.60 23.87
CA ASP A 114 15.21 -33.62 24.82
C ASP A 114 16.66 -33.98 24.52
N LYS A 115 17.60 -33.27 25.18
CA LYS A 115 19.05 -33.52 25.11
C LYS A 115 19.47 -34.79 25.83
N ARG A 116 18.55 -35.74 26.05
CA ARG A 116 18.92 -37.06 26.55
C ARG A 116 19.81 -37.71 25.50
N PRO A 117 21.06 -38.11 25.84
CA PRO A 117 21.81 -38.95 24.94
C PRO A 117 20.95 -40.19 24.66
N LYS A 118 20.69 -40.46 23.38
CA LYS A 118 20.18 -41.76 22.98
C LYS A 118 21.27 -42.77 23.36
N GLU A 119 21.22 -43.27 24.59
CA GLU A 119 22.04 -44.41 24.97
C GLU A 119 21.75 -45.49 23.94
N PRO A 120 22.76 -45.98 23.21
CA PRO A 120 22.54 -47.05 22.26
C PRO A 120 22.05 -48.22 23.09
N ARG A 121 20.76 -48.54 22.98
CA ARG A 121 20.15 -49.70 23.64
C ARG A 121 21.11 -50.86 23.46
N SER A 122 21.73 -51.25 24.56
CA SER A 122 22.81 -52.24 24.59
C SER A 122 22.30 -53.47 23.84
N LEU A 123 23.07 -53.95 22.88
CA LEU A 123 22.75 -55.16 22.10
C LEU A 123 22.44 -56.36 23.00
N LEU A 124 22.93 -56.35 24.25
CA LEU A 124 22.65 -57.33 25.29
C LEU A 124 21.19 -57.30 25.77
N GLN A 125 20.53 -56.13 25.76
CA GLN A 125 19.13 -56.00 26.17
C GLN A 125 18.15 -56.60 25.13
N ARG A 126 18.59 -56.76 23.86
CA ARG A 126 17.86 -57.53 22.82
C ARG A 126 18.07 -59.04 22.92
N LEU A 127 19.12 -59.50 23.60
CA LEU A 127 19.46 -60.92 23.74
C LEU A 127 18.97 -61.54 25.06
N PHE A 128 18.75 -60.73 26.10
CA PHE A 128 18.34 -61.20 27.43
C PHE A 128 16.97 -60.68 27.92
N GLY A 129 16.24 -59.91 27.11
CA GLY A 129 14.90 -59.42 27.45
C GLY A 129 13.81 -60.39 26.99
N ARG A 130 13.32 -61.22 27.93
CA ARG A 130 12.07 -61.98 27.84
C ARG A 130 11.02 -61.33 28.71
#